data_AF-A0A9P0GJ57-F1
#
_entry.id   AF-A0A9P0GJ57-F1
#
_cell.length_a   1.000
_cell.length_b   1.000
_cell.length_c   1.000
_cell.angle_alpha   90.00
_cell.angle_beta   90.00
_cell.angle_gamma   90.00
#
_symmetry.space_group_name_H-M   'P 1'
#
loop_
_entity.id
_entity.type
_entity.pdbx_description
1 polymer ?
#
loop_
_entity_poly.entity_id
_entity_poly.type
_entity_poly.pdbx_seq_one_letter_code
_entity_poly.pdbx_strand_id
1 'polypeptide(L)'
;MSTDGKVKIENLRNNRGTYTREQKLVAAVWFHERKYTGMSYTQLCINFQKRFKTKSPTTDIMGKWDRKLFKDGYFFRGEPAARPSTYLPRLVYVPYVKESFLRYPDLLDTNRANMLGISLKSLKSILKQDVSPQEVKQWKQQGREKAATGGSSNTTSSIDVKDSSKEDNCKENIQIEEVGVEEDFTVKFNSDKDNGNLESQLVQEEIIIKSECD
;
A
#
# COMPACT_ATOMS: atom_id res chain seq x y z
N MET A 1 -19.86 -38.84 10.19
CA MET A 1 -18.95 -38.79 9.03
C MET A 1 -18.57 -37.34 8.81
N SER A 2 -17.40 -36.92 9.31
CA SER A 2 -16.94 -35.52 9.24
C SER A 2 -15.95 -35.40 8.09
N THR A 3 -16.26 -34.61 7.07
CA THR A 3 -15.31 -34.33 5.99
C THR A 3 -14.41 -33.19 6.40
N ASP A 4 -13.22 -33.54 6.87
CA ASP A 4 -12.12 -32.61 7.12
C ASP A 4 -11.81 -31.80 5.86
N GLY A 5 -11.96 -30.48 6.00
CA GLY A 5 -11.56 -29.49 5.02
C GLY A 5 -10.05 -29.52 4.81
N LYS A 6 -9.60 -30.24 3.78
CA LYS A 6 -8.26 -30.09 3.21
C LYS A 6 -8.13 -28.68 2.61
N VAL A 7 -7.63 -27.74 3.40
CA VAL A 7 -7.09 -26.49 2.87
C VAL A 7 -5.91 -26.86 1.97
N LYS A 8 -6.08 -26.70 0.65
CA LYS A 8 -5.02 -26.82 -0.35
C LYS A 8 -3.94 -25.76 -0.07
N ILE A 9 -2.89 -26.14 0.65
CA ILE A 9 -1.63 -25.37 0.74
C ILE A 9 -0.82 -25.61 -0.55
N GLU A 10 -1.44 -25.36 -1.70
CA GLU A 10 -0.79 -25.42 -3.01
C GLU A 10 -0.57 -23.98 -3.47
N ASN A 11 0.43 -23.27 -2.91
CA ASN A 11 1.13 -22.15 -3.58
C ASN A 11 2.28 -21.48 -2.81
N LEU A 12 3.08 -22.22 -2.02
CA LEU A 12 4.33 -21.69 -1.43
C LEU A 12 5.62 -22.20 -2.11
N ARG A 13 5.47 -23.06 -3.13
CA ARG A 13 6.57 -23.82 -3.73
C ARG A 13 7.31 -23.12 -4.88
N ASN A 14 7.04 -21.85 -5.16
CA ASN A 14 7.85 -21.08 -6.11
C ASN A 14 9.00 -20.37 -5.39
N ASN A 15 10.09 -21.11 -5.14
CA ASN A 15 11.38 -20.54 -4.76
C ASN A 15 12.52 -21.32 -5.42
N ARG A 16 13.10 -20.77 -6.49
CA ARG A 16 14.40 -21.20 -7.06
C ARG A 16 15.58 -20.82 -6.13
N GLY A 17 15.43 -20.94 -4.82
CA GLY A 17 16.43 -20.50 -3.84
C GLY A 17 16.43 -21.38 -2.60
N THR A 18 17.55 -21.37 -1.90
CA THR A 18 17.88 -22.23 -0.74
C THR A 18 16.91 -22.14 0.45
N TYR A 19 16.04 -21.13 0.46
CA TYR A 19 15.09 -20.87 1.55
C TYR A 19 13.67 -20.65 1.02
N THR A 20 12.67 -21.18 1.75
CA THR A 20 11.25 -21.03 1.46
C THR A 20 10.75 -19.61 1.75
N ARG A 21 9.55 -19.27 1.27
CA ARG A 21 8.92 -17.97 1.50
C ARG A 21 8.71 -17.71 2.99
N GLU A 22 8.21 -18.70 3.72
CA GLU A 22 8.01 -18.63 5.17
C GLU A 22 9.33 -18.43 5.91
N GLN A 23 10.35 -19.22 5.60
CA GLN A 23 11.68 -19.11 6.23
C GLN A 23 12.26 -17.71 6.10
N LYS A 24 12.19 -17.14 4.89
CA LYS A 24 12.64 -15.78 4.63
C LYS A 24 11.89 -14.78 5.52
N LEU A 25 10.56 -14.89 5.55
CA LEU A 25 9.70 -13.93 6.24
C LEU A 25 9.91 -13.95 7.74
N VAL A 26 9.94 -15.14 8.34
CA VAL A 26 10.20 -15.32 9.78
C VAL A 26 11.60 -14.81 10.13
N ALA A 27 12.62 -15.11 9.33
CA ALA A 27 13.96 -14.59 9.57
C ALA A 27 14.02 -13.06 9.49
N ALA A 28 13.33 -12.45 8.53
CA ALA A 28 13.28 -10.98 8.40
C ALA A 28 12.62 -10.34 9.62
N VAL A 29 11.49 -10.87 10.09
CA VAL A 29 10.79 -10.36 11.28
C VAL A 29 11.66 -10.46 12.52
N TRP A 30 12.23 -11.64 12.80
CA TRP A 30 13.11 -11.81 13.95
C TRP A 30 14.35 -10.93 13.88
N PHE A 31 14.91 -10.73 12.68
CA PHE A 31 16.06 -9.85 12.49
C PHE A 31 15.71 -8.38 12.73
N HIS A 32 14.50 -7.95 12.36
CA HIS A 32 13.98 -6.62 12.62
C HIS A 32 13.74 -6.36 14.11
N GLU A 33 13.15 -7.35 14.79
CA GLU A 33 12.74 -7.26 16.20
C GLU A 33 13.91 -7.43 17.18
N ARG A 34 15.06 -7.93 16.75
CA ARG A 34 16.21 -8.19 17.61
C ARG A 34 16.65 -6.98 18.44
N LYS A 35 16.53 -5.78 17.88
CA LYS A 35 16.90 -4.50 18.55
C LYS A 35 15.91 -4.11 19.66
N TYR A 36 14.68 -4.62 19.62
CA TYR A 36 13.66 -4.36 20.63
C TYR A 36 13.59 -5.47 21.68
N THR A 37 13.93 -6.70 21.29
CA THR A 37 13.89 -7.88 22.17
C THR A 37 15.22 -8.16 22.88
N GLY A 38 16.30 -7.46 22.51
CA GLY A 38 17.65 -7.75 23.02
C GLY A 38 18.23 -9.08 22.53
N MET A 39 17.59 -9.76 21.57
CA MET A 39 18.04 -11.05 21.05
C MET A 39 19.36 -10.89 20.29
N SER A 40 20.36 -11.71 20.63
CA SER A 40 21.62 -11.72 19.89
C SER A 40 21.47 -12.40 18.53
N TYR A 41 22.34 -12.06 17.57
CA TYR A 41 22.33 -12.70 16.26
C TYR A 41 22.55 -14.22 16.37
N THR A 42 23.43 -14.65 17.28
CA THR A 42 23.69 -16.08 17.56
C THR A 42 22.43 -16.81 18.03
N GLN A 43 21.66 -16.21 18.95
CA GLN A 43 20.38 -16.76 19.43
C GLN A 43 19.36 -16.86 18.29
N LEU A 44 19.28 -15.83 17.45
CA LEU A 44 18.41 -15.84 16.26
C LEU A 44 18.79 -17.01 15.34
N CYS A 45 20.09 -17.22 15.07
CA CYS A 45 20.57 -18.34 14.26
C CYS A 45 20.19 -19.70 14.87
N ILE A 46 20.35 -19.88 16.18
CA ILE A 46 19.95 -21.10 16.89
C ILE A 46 18.44 -21.33 16.77
N ASN A 47 17.63 -20.29 17.01
CA ASN A 47 16.17 -20.36 16.90
C ASN A 47 15.72 -20.71 15.47
N PHE A 48 16.37 -20.13 14.47
CA PHE A 48 16.11 -20.43 13.07
C PHE A 48 16.38 -21.89 12.73
N GLN A 49 17.54 -22.41 13.12
CA GLN A 49 17.91 -23.80 12.89
C GLN A 49 16.98 -24.76 13.66
N LYS A 50 16.65 -24.42 14.91
CA LYS A 50 15.74 -25.20 15.76
C LYS A 50 14.35 -25.34 15.13
N ARG A 51 13.81 -24.25 14.58
CA ARG A 51 12.47 -24.20 13.95
C ARG A 51 12.44 -24.86 12.57
N PHE A 52 13.38 -24.52 11.69
CA PHE A 52 13.31 -24.91 10.28
C PHE A 52 14.20 -26.08 9.88
N LYS A 53 14.98 -26.63 10.83
CA LYS A 53 15.91 -27.76 10.61
C LYS A 53 16.84 -27.54 9.41
N THR A 54 17.18 -26.28 9.14
CA THR A 54 17.97 -25.83 7.98
C THR A 54 19.05 -24.87 8.48
N LYS A 55 20.20 -24.82 7.80
CA LYS A 55 21.29 -23.87 8.10
C LYS A 55 20.75 -22.44 8.17
N SER A 56 21.24 -21.65 9.12
CA SER A 56 20.82 -20.25 9.24
C SER A 56 21.40 -19.41 8.08
N PRO A 57 20.62 -18.46 7.53
CA PRO A 57 21.13 -17.46 6.59
C PRO A 57 22.26 -16.62 7.21
N THR A 58 23.07 -15.98 6.37
CA THR A 58 24.07 -15.01 6.83
C THR A 58 23.42 -13.67 7.19
N THR A 59 24.12 -12.86 7.98
CA THR A 59 23.65 -11.54 8.45
C THR A 59 23.27 -10.65 7.27
N ASP A 60 24.06 -10.67 6.20
CA ASP A 60 23.79 -9.90 4.98
C ASP A 60 22.50 -10.32 4.28
N ILE A 61 22.22 -11.64 4.27
CA ILE A 61 21.01 -12.18 3.64
C ILE A 61 19.78 -11.79 4.47
N MET A 62 19.86 -11.93 5.79
CA MET A 62 18.78 -11.51 6.69
C MET A 62 18.52 -10.01 6.59
N GLY A 63 19.57 -9.19 6.55
CA GLY A 63 19.45 -7.74 6.36
C GLY A 63 18.83 -7.35 5.01
N LYS A 64 19.13 -8.08 3.93
CA LYS A 64 18.47 -7.90 2.63
C LYS A 64 16.98 -8.24 2.69
N TRP A 65 16.60 -9.26 3.47
CA TRP A 65 15.20 -9.63 3.66
C TRP A 65 14.46 -8.62 4.54
N ASP A 66 15.04 -8.23 5.67
CA ASP A 66 14.53 -7.16 6.55
C ASP A 66 14.25 -5.87 5.77
N ARG A 67 15.24 -5.37 5.01
CA ARG A 67 15.07 -4.17 4.18
C ARG A 67 13.91 -4.32 3.20
N LYS A 68 13.83 -5.45 2.50
CA LYS A 68 12.73 -5.70 1.56
C LYS A 68 11.37 -5.68 2.24
N LEU A 69 11.27 -6.31 3.41
CA LEU A 69 10.01 -6.42 4.15
C LEU A 69 9.57 -5.06 4.71
N PHE A 70 10.44 -4.40 5.48
CA PHE A 70 10.08 -3.26 6.32
C PHE A 70 10.38 -1.91 5.68
N LYS A 71 11.40 -1.81 4.83
CA LYS A 71 11.75 -0.53 4.17
C LYS A 71 11.05 -0.40 2.83
N ASP A 72 11.13 -1.44 2.01
CA ASP A 72 10.68 -1.36 0.63
C ASP A 72 9.19 -1.72 0.47
N GLY A 73 8.58 -2.36 1.47
CA GLY A 73 7.17 -2.77 1.44
C GLY A 73 6.87 -3.89 0.44
N TYR A 74 7.89 -4.66 0.01
CA TYR A 74 7.69 -5.82 -0.84
C TYR A 74 8.71 -6.92 -0.54
N PHE A 75 8.22 -8.12 -0.24
CA PHE A 75 9.08 -9.21 0.21
C PHE A 75 9.42 -10.22 -0.90
N PHE A 76 8.52 -10.43 -1.86
CA PHE A 76 8.71 -11.36 -2.98
C PHE A 76 8.75 -10.64 -4.32
N ARG A 77 9.72 -11.00 -5.19
CA ARG A 77 9.70 -10.58 -6.59
C ARG A 77 8.43 -11.12 -7.24
N GLY A 78 7.58 -10.23 -7.76
CA GLY A 78 6.34 -10.57 -8.45
C GLY A 78 5.07 -10.19 -7.69
N GLU A 79 5.17 -9.91 -6.39
CA GLU A 79 4.14 -9.11 -5.74
C GLU A 79 4.42 -7.65 -6.14
N PRO A 80 3.46 -6.96 -6.79
CA PRO A 80 3.64 -5.55 -7.06
C PRO A 80 3.85 -4.91 -5.69
N ALA A 81 5.08 -4.48 -5.45
CA ALA A 81 5.36 -3.54 -4.40
C ALA A 81 4.26 -2.50 -4.49
N ALA A 82 3.67 -2.16 -3.36
CA ALA A 82 2.91 -0.93 -3.22
C ALA A 82 3.87 0.27 -3.37
N ARG A 83 4.69 0.31 -4.43
CA ARG A 83 5.07 1.54 -5.10
C ARG A 83 3.76 2.31 -5.21
N PRO A 84 3.70 3.58 -4.80
CA PRO A 84 2.51 4.40 -4.99
C PRO A 84 2.12 4.22 -6.45
N SER A 85 1.07 3.44 -6.65
CA SER A 85 0.90 2.82 -7.93
C SER A 85 0.59 3.97 -8.87
N THR A 86 1.27 4.04 -10.00
CA THR A 86 0.81 4.86 -11.11
C THR A 86 -0.65 4.54 -11.51
N TYR A 87 -1.30 3.53 -10.89
CA TYR A 87 -2.76 3.36 -10.84
C TYR A 87 -3.50 4.54 -10.21
N LEU A 88 -3.09 5.04 -9.05
CA LEU A 88 -3.92 6.00 -8.31
C LEU A 88 -4.14 7.30 -9.07
N PRO A 89 -3.11 7.92 -9.70
CA PRO A 89 -3.31 9.14 -10.47
C PRO A 89 -4.17 8.95 -11.72
N ARG A 90 -4.13 7.77 -12.37
CA ARG A 90 -4.87 7.54 -13.61
C ARG A 90 -6.33 7.17 -13.40
N LEU A 91 -6.65 6.51 -12.28
CA LEU A 91 -8.03 6.17 -11.92
C LEU A 91 -8.88 7.43 -11.70
N VAL A 92 -8.26 8.53 -11.24
CA VAL A 92 -8.92 9.84 -11.13
C VAL A 92 -9.51 10.28 -12.46
N TYR A 93 -8.88 9.94 -13.60
CA TYR A 93 -9.33 10.37 -14.92
C TYR A 93 -10.44 9.51 -15.52
N VAL A 94 -10.69 8.30 -15.02
CA VAL A 94 -11.70 7.37 -15.54
C VAL A 94 -13.10 8.00 -15.65
N PRO A 95 -13.66 8.64 -14.60
CA PRO A 95 -14.97 9.29 -14.72
C PRO A 95 -15.01 10.39 -15.78
N TYR A 96 -13.94 11.20 -15.91
CA TYR A 96 -13.86 12.26 -16.92
C TYR A 96 -13.75 11.69 -18.34
N VAL A 97 -13.00 10.60 -18.51
CA VAL A 97 -12.94 9.87 -19.79
C VAL A 97 -14.32 9.34 -20.16
N LYS A 98 -15.05 8.72 -19.22
CA LYS A 98 -16.43 8.27 -19.43
C LYS A 98 -17.34 9.42 -19.87
N GLU A 99 -17.37 10.52 -19.11
CA GLU A 99 -18.18 11.70 -19.43
C GLU A 99 -17.86 12.27 -20.81
N SER A 100 -16.58 12.28 -21.19
CA SER A 100 -16.19 12.73 -22.53
C SER A 100 -16.83 11.88 -23.63
N PHE A 101 -16.92 10.55 -23.47
CA PHE A 101 -17.51 9.66 -24.46
C PHE A 101 -19.03 9.80 -24.53
N LEU A 102 -19.67 10.13 -23.40
CA LEU A 102 -21.10 10.42 -23.35
C LEU A 102 -21.43 11.75 -24.04
N ARG A 103 -20.65 12.81 -23.80
CA ARG A 103 -20.90 14.14 -24.39
C ARG A 103 -20.51 14.24 -25.86
N TYR A 104 -19.39 13.61 -26.23
CA TYR A 104 -18.81 13.71 -27.57
C TYR A 104 -18.45 12.33 -28.11
N PRO A 105 -19.44 11.51 -28.54
CA PRO A 105 -19.21 10.10 -28.90
C PRO A 105 -18.28 9.93 -30.11
N ASP A 106 -18.27 10.89 -31.03
CA ASP A 106 -17.53 10.84 -32.31
C ASP A 106 -16.18 11.58 -32.26
N LEU A 107 -15.83 12.15 -31.12
CA LEU A 107 -14.55 12.84 -30.96
C LEU A 107 -13.38 11.85 -30.98
N LEU A 108 -12.37 12.17 -31.80
CA LEU A 108 -11.10 11.43 -31.88
C LEU A 108 -10.36 11.44 -30.54
N ASP A 109 -9.65 10.35 -30.24
CA ASP A 109 -8.93 10.17 -28.98
C ASP A 109 -7.85 11.24 -28.76
N THR A 110 -7.23 11.76 -29.83
CA THR A 110 -6.27 12.88 -29.76
C THR A 110 -6.93 14.15 -29.21
N ASN A 111 -8.07 14.52 -29.76
CA ASN A 111 -8.80 15.71 -29.34
C ASN A 111 -9.40 15.52 -27.95
N ARG A 112 -9.84 14.30 -27.63
CA ARG A 112 -10.32 13.92 -26.30
C ARG A 112 -9.23 14.03 -25.24
N ALA A 113 -8.02 13.56 -25.53
CA ALA A 113 -6.87 13.67 -24.63
C ALA A 113 -6.54 15.14 -24.35
N ASN A 114 -6.51 15.98 -25.39
CA ASN A 114 -6.29 17.42 -25.27
C ASN A 114 -7.38 18.10 -24.44
N MET A 115 -8.66 17.76 -24.66
CA MET A 115 -9.79 18.30 -23.90
C MET A 115 -9.70 17.97 -22.40
N LEU A 116 -9.20 16.78 -22.06
CA LEU A 116 -9.03 16.31 -20.68
C LEU A 116 -7.71 16.76 -20.04
N GLY A 117 -6.84 17.45 -20.78
CA GLY A 117 -5.52 17.87 -20.29
C GLY A 117 -4.56 16.72 -20.00
N ILE A 118 -4.76 15.55 -20.64
CA ILE A 118 -3.91 14.37 -20.44
C ILE A 118 -3.17 13.99 -21.73
N SER A 119 -2.03 13.32 -21.58
CA SER A 119 -1.31 12.79 -22.74
C SER A 119 -2.11 11.67 -23.44
N LEU A 120 -1.99 11.57 -24.77
CA LEU A 120 -2.61 10.49 -25.54
C LEU A 120 -2.17 9.10 -25.04
N LYS A 121 -0.91 8.97 -24.60
CA LYS A 121 -0.38 7.73 -24.02
C LYS A 121 -1.11 7.36 -22.72
N SER A 122 -1.38 8.35 -21.87
CA SER A 122 -2.15 8.16 -20.62
C SER A 122 -3.58 7.74 -20.92
N LEU A 123 -4.27 8.41 -21.86
CA LEU A 123 -5.62 8.03 -22.28
C LEU A 123 -5.66 6.58 -22.80
N LYS A 124 -4.74 6.20 -23.69
CA LYS A 124 -4.63 4.82 -24.19
C LYS A 124 -4.35 3.81 -23.08
N SER A 125 -3.55 4.18 -22.08
CA SER A 125 -3.28 3.31 -20.93
C SER A 125 -4.53 3.08 -20.10
N ILE A 126 -5.31 4.14 -19.82
CA ILE A 126 -6.57 4.07 -19.09
C ILE A 126 -7.56 3.16 -19.85
N LEU A 127 -7.73 3.39 -21.15
CA LEU A 127 -8.63 2.60 -22.00
C LEU A 127 -8.21 1.14 -22.17
N LYS A 128 -6.93 0.81 -21.94
CA LYS A 128 -6.43 -0.56 -22.06
C LYS A 128 -6.51 -1.33 -20.74
N GLN A 129 -6.30 -0.65 -19.61
CA GLN A 129 -6.13 -1.28 -18.31
C GLN A 129 -7.36 -1.18 -17.42
N ASP A 130 -8.10 -0.08 -17.53
CA ASP A 130 -9.12 0.29 -16.54
C ASP A 130 -10.55 0.37 -17.15
N VAL A 131 -10.69 0.25 -18.48
CA VAL A 131 -11.97 0.28 -19.19
C VAL A 131 -12.00 -0.81 -20.26
N SER A 132 -13.09 -1.57 -20.36
CA SER A 132 -13.26 -2.57 -21.42
C SER A 132 -13.67 -1.92 -22.76
N PRO A 133 -13.28 -2.50 -23.92
CA PRO A 133 -13.72 -2.00 -25.23
C PRO A 133 -15.24 -2.01 -25.40
N GLN A 134 -15.96 -2.88 -24.68
CA GLN A 134 -17.41 -2.95 -24.70
C GLN A 134 -18.05 -1.76 -23.99
N GLU A 135 -17.53 -1.37 -22.83
CA GLU A 135 -18.00 -0.18 -22.10
C GLU A 135 -17.84 1.09 -22.92
N VAL A 136 -16.72 1.25 -23.63
CA VAL A 136 -16.52 2.42 -24.52
C VAL A 136 -17.58 2.48 -25.61
N LYS A 137 -17.94 1.32 -26.22
CA LYS A 137 -19.01 1.26 -27.22
C LYS A 137 -20.36 1.63 -26.62
N GLN A 138 -20.66 1.13 -25.41
CA GLN A 138 -21.89 1.45 -24.70
C GLN A 138 -21.99 2.94 -24.37
N TRP A 139 -20.93 3.57 -23.87
CA TRP A 139 -20.95 5.00 -23.58
C TRP A 139 -21.14 5.85 -24.83
N LYS A 140 -20.51 5.48 -25.96
CA LYS A 140 -20.75 6.18 -27.23
C LYS A 140 -22.19 6.04 -27.69
N GLN A 141 -22.76 4.84 -27.59
CA GLN A 141 -24.15 4.57 -27.96
C GLN A 141 -25.11 5.38 -27.09
N GLN A 142 -24.93 5.36 -25.76
CA GLN A 142 -25.71 6.15 -24.81
C GLN A 142 -25.59 7.67 -25.08
N GLY A 143 -24.39 8.15 -25.43
CA GLY A 143 -24.18 9.54 -25.79
C GLY A 143 -24.97 9.95 -27.03
N ARG A 144 -24.96 9.10 -28.07
CA ARG A 144 -25.74 9.33 -29.30
C ARG A 144 -27.24 9.30 -29.06
N GLU A 145 -27.72 8.36 -28.25
CA GLU A 145 -29.14 8.27 -27.87
C GLU A 145 -29.59 9.53 -27.11
N LYS A 146 -28.81 9.98 -26.13
CA LYS A 146 -29.09 11.22 -25.40
C LYS A 146 -29.09 12.45 -26.30
N ALA A 147 -28.17 12.52 -27.26
CA ALA A 147 -28.14 13.61 -28.24
C ALA A 147 -29.36 13.58 -29.18
N ALA A 148 -29.84 12.39 -29.53
CA ALA A 148 -31.04 12.22 -30.36
C ALA A 148 -32.34 12.57 -29.60
N THR A 149 -32.42 12.26 -28.31
CA THR A 149 -33.61 12.54 -27.48
C THR A 149 -33.60 13.97 -26.90
N GLY A 150 -32.43 14.55 -26.65
CA GLY A 150 -32.24 15.85 -26.00
C GLY A 150 -32.52 17.10 -26.86
N GLY A 151 -33.00 16.93 -28.10
CA GLY A 151 -33.50 18.03 -28.93
C GLY A 151 -34.99 18.35 -28.75
N SER A 152 -35.73 17.58 -27.95
CA SER A 152 -37.17 17.81 -27.74
C SER A 152 -37.59 17.42 -26.32
N SER A 153 -37.43 18.34 -25.37
CA SER A 153 -38.07 18.24 -24.06
C SER A 153 -38.50 19.62 -23.58
N ASN A 154 -39.49 20.19 -24.27
CA ASN A 154 -40.47 21.04 -23.61
C ASN A 154 -41.31 20.10 -22.73
N THR A 155 -40.89 19.93 -21.49
CA THR A 155 -41.75 19.34 -20.45
C THR A 155 -41.79 20.32 -19.29
N THR A 156 -42.63 21.34 -19.47
CA THR A 156 -43.29 22.06 -18.39
C THR A 156 -44.00 21.02 -17.51
N SER A 157 -43.27 20.45 -16.56
CA SER A 157 -43.90 19.83 -15.41
C SER A 157 -44.43 20.97 -14.54
N SER A 158 -45.71 21.30 -14.72
CA SER A 158 -46.50 21.98 -13.70
C SER A 158 -46.32 21.22 -12.40
N ILE A 159 -45.53 21.80 -11.50
CA ILE A 159 -45.47 21.39 -10.12
C ILE A 159 -46.66 22.10 -9.46
N ASP A 160 -47.76 21.38 -9.29
CA ASP A 160 -48.80 21.78 -8.35
C ASP A 160 -48.18 21.79 -6.95
N VAL A 161 -47.92 22.99 -6.45
CA VAL A 161 -47.54 23.24 -5.07
C VAL A 161 -48.76 22.97 -4.20
N LYS A 162 -48.88 21.73 -3.71
CA LYS A 162 -49.70 21.45 -2.52
C LYS A 162 -48.87 21.78 -1.28
N ASP A 163 -49.15 22.98 -0.80
CA ASP A 163 -48.90 23.46 0.54
C ASP A 163 -49.33 22.40 1.56
N SER A 164 -48.38 21.89 2.33
CA SER A 164 -48.65 21.12 3.55
C SER A 164 -47.48 21.30 4.50
N SER A 165 -47.56 22.43 5.19
CA SER A 165 -46.91 22.73 6.45
C SER A 165 -46.91 21.52 7.40
N LYS A 166 -45.71 21.02 7.74
CA LYS A 166 -45.41 20.38 9.04
C LYS A 166 -43.93 20.59 9.34
N GLU A 167 -43.68 21.65 10.09
CA GLU A 167 -42.43 21.84 10.82
C GLU A 167 -42.41 20.86 11.99
N ASP A 168 -41.58 19.81 11.91
CA ASP A 168 -41.19 19.06 13.10
C ASP A 168 -39.71 19.32 13.40
N ASN A 169 -39.54 19.84 14.60
CA ASN A 169 -38.41 20.54 15.16
C ASN A 169 -37.43 19.52 15.77
N CYS A 170 -36.35 19.17 15.07
CA CYS A 170 -35.25 18.39 15.64
C CYS A 170 -34.14 19.33 16.14
N LYS A 171 -34.21 19.70 17.41
CA LYS A 171 -33.10 20.28 18.16
C LYS A 171 -32.14 19.16 18.58
N GLU A 172 -31.04 19.00 17.86
CA GLU A 172 -29.87 18.29 18.37
C GLU A 172 -29.09 19.20 19.30
N ASN A 173 -29.23 18.96 20.61
CA ASN A 173 -28.35 19.51 21.63
C ASN A 173 -27.08 18.66 21.67
N ILE A 174 -26.01 19.14 21.02
CA ILE A 174 -24.68 18.53 21.13
C ILE A 174 -23.98 19.22 22.31
N GLN A 175 -23.97 18.55 23.47
CA GLN A 175 -23.06 18.87 24.57
C GLN A 175 -21.68 18.27 24.24
N ILE A 176 -20.71 19.16 23.98
CA ILE A 176 -19.30 18.81 23.91
C ILE A 176 -18.76 18.99 25.33
N GLU A 177 -18.52 17.89 26.05
CA GLU A 177 -17.73 17.90 27.28
C GLU A 177 -16.24 17.96 26.89
N GLU A 178 -15.60 19.08 27.19
CA GLU A 178 -14.16 19.25 27.11
C GLU A 178 -13.50 18.38 28.19
N VAL A 179 -12.89 17.26 27.79
CA VAL A 179 -11.97 16.51 28.65
C VAL A 179 -10.61 17.19 28.56
N GLY A 180 -10.31 18.01 29.57
CA GLY A 180 -8.99 18.57 29.80
C GLY A 180 -7.99 17.47 30.14
N VAL A 181 -6.95 17.35 29.31
CA VAL A 181 -5.72 16.62 29.64
C VAL A 181 -4.61 17.65 29.65
N GLU A 182 -4.34 18.21 30.84
CA GLU A 182 -3.07 18.88 31.12
C GLU A 182 -2.02 17.80 31.36
N GLU A 183 -1.17 17.54 30.37
CA GLU A 183 0.11 16.89 30.58
C GLU A 183 1.24 17.84 30.18
N ASP A 184 1.84 18.45 31.20
CA ASP A 184 3.09 19.19 31.14
C ASP A 184 4.25 18.28 30.72
N PHE A 185 4.50 18.16 29.42
CA PHE A 185 5.73 17.55 28.91
C PHE A 185 6.84 18.59 28.80
N THR A 186 7.56 18.81 29.90
CA THR A 186 8.76 19.64 29.91
C THR A 186 9.94 18.85 29.32
N VAL A 187 10.18 18.98 28.01
CA VAL A 187 11.36 18.42 27.35
C VAL A 187 12.56 19.35 27.60
N LYS A 188 13.46 18.96 28.51
CA LYS A 188 14.77 19.58 28.65
C LYS A 188 15.66 19.15 27.48
N PHE A 189 15.87 20.05 26.53
CA PHE A 189 16.95 19.95 25.54
C PHE A 189 18.27 20.32 26.21
N ASN A 190 19.11 19.32 26.52
CA ASN A 190 20.53 19.56 26.75
C ASN A 190 21.22 19.59 25.39
N SER A 191 21.51 20.81 24.93
CA SER A 191 22.39 21.08 23.80
C SER A 191 23.80 21.31 24.30
N ASP A 192 24.52 20.21 24.56
CA ASP A 192 25.96 20.28 24.77
C ASP A 192 26.71 20.16 23.44
N LYS A 193 27.50 21.20 23.23
CA LYS A 193 28.32 21.50 22.07
C LYS A 193 29.46 20.50 21.93
N ASP A 194 29.79 20.25 20.67
CA ASP A 194 31.06 19.73 20.19
C ASP A 194 32.26 20.32 20.94
N ASN A 195 33.22 19.45 21.29
CA ASN A 195 34.64 19.78 21.27
C ASN A 195 35.51 18.52 21.36
N GLY A 196 36.44 18.38 20.42
CA GLY A 196 37.77 17.85 20.73
C GLY A 196 38.05 16.38 20.37
N ASN A 197 38.48 16.18 19.12
CA ASN A 197 39.77 15.55 18.78
C ASN A 197 40.56 14.90 19.93
N LEU A 198 40.76 13.58 19.90
CA LEU A 198 42.01 12.97 20.36
C LEU A 198 42.24 11.57 19.75
N GLU A 199 43.31 11.55 18.96
CA GLU A 199 44.24 10.47 18.65
C GLU A 199 44.27 9.20 19.53
N SER A 200 44.56 8.09 18.84
CA SER A 200 45.38 6.95 19.28
C SER A 200 44.76 5.93 20.24
N GLN A 201 44.59 4.68 19.79
CA GLN A 201 45.57 3.59 20.01
C GLN A 201 45.00 2.25 19.51
N LEU A 202 45.83 1.58 18.69
CA LEU A 202 45.76 0.15 18.41
C LEU A 202 45.93 -0.62 19.72
N VAL A 203 44.98 -1.50 20.05
CA VAL A 203 45.24 -2.66 20.90
C VAL A 203 44.63 -3.88 20.21
N GLN A 204 45.53 -4.79 19.81
CA GLN A 204 45.21 -6.15 19.42
C GLN A 204 44.91 -6.93 20.72
N GLU A 205 43.72 -7.50 20.85
CA GLU A 205 43.47 -8.54 21.85
C GLU A 205 43.48 -9.90 21.16
N GLU A 206 44.59 -10.63 21.35
CA GLU A 206 44.67 -12.07 21.15
C GLU A 206 43.84 -12.78 22.23
N ILE A 207 42.79 -13.48 21.83
CA ILE A 207 42.09 -14.43 22.71
C ILE A 207 42.78 -15.78 22.58
N ILE A 208 43.65 -16.09 23.55
CA ILE A 208 44.19 -17.43 23.79
C ILE A 208 43.11 -18.25 24.51
N ILE A 209 42.49 -19.19 23.81
CA ILE A 209 41.66 -20.24 24.44
C ILE A 209 42.58 -21.42 24.76
N LYS A 210 42.96 -21.58 26.03
CA LYS A 210 43.50 -22.83 26.55
C LYS A 210 42.34 -23.81 26.73
N SER A 211 42.35 -24.92 25.99
CA SER A 211 41.56 -26.10 26.30
C SER A 211 42.43 -27.02 27.17
N GLU A 212 42.12 -27.09 28.46
CA GLU A 212 42.59 -28.16 29.34
C GLU A 212 41.57 -29.29 29.32
N CYS A 213 42.07 -30.50 29.08
CA CYS A 213 41.34 -31.75 29.14
C CYS A 213 41.10 -32.15 30.59
N ASP A 214 39.93 -32.73 30.85
CA ASP A 214 39.75 -33.93 31.68
C ASP A 214 38.57 -34.75 31.12
#